data_AF-A0A0E3UHJ2-F1
#
_entry.id   AF-A0A0E3UHJ2-F1
#
_cell.length_a   1.000
_cell.length_b   1.000
_cell.length_c   1.000
_cell.angle_alpha   90.00
_cell.angle_beta   90.00
_cell.angle_gamma   90.00
#
_symmetry.space_group_name_H-M   'P 1'
#
loop_
_entity.id
_entity.type
_entity.pdbx_description
1 polymer ?
#
loop_
_entity_poly.entity_id
_entity_poly.type
_entity_poly.pdbx_seq_one_letter_code
_entity_poly.pdbx_strand_id
1 'polypeptide(L)'
;MSSSNARSKKAAVLPPPLPRLRAAARSAAGMAYAPYSQFYVGAAIWTDAGLFSGANVENASYGLCNCAERTAIFSAVAAGARRLYCVAVFTPTPNPTLPCGACRQVIYEFGPEARVLSNCAGHDEIDTVIDALLPGAFGPADLGVDPAAQGAVKKAVKRSKKAS
;
A
#
# COMPACT_ATOMS: atom_id res chain seq x y z
N MET A 1 34.44 -21.54 -18.56
CA MET A 1 34.42 -21.14 -17.13
C MET A 1 34.93 -19.70 -17.10
N SER A 2 34.17 -18.65 -16.81
CA SER A 2 33.08 -18.48 -15.85
C SER A 2 32.07 -17.45 -16.36
N SER A 3 30.82 -17.61 -15.95
CA SER A 3 29.63 -16.89 -16.40
C SER A 3 29.69 -15.38 -16.22
N SER A 4 29.14 -14.71 -17.23
CA SER A 4 28.67 -13.33 -17.25
C SER A 4 27.77 -12.99 -16.05
N ASN A 5 28.22 -12.06 -15.21
CA ASN A 5 27.44 -11.50 -14.12
C ASN A 5 26.50 -10.41 -14.66
N ALA A 6 25.37 -10.81 -15.23
CA ALA A 6 24.30 -9.91 -15.63
C ALA A 6 23.52 -9.47 -14.37
N ARG A 7 24.07 -8.53 -13.60
CA ARG A 7 23.28 -7.78 -12.62
C ARG A 7 22.28 -6.92 -13.38
N SER A 8 21.04 -7.40 -13.43
CA SER A 8 19.88 -6.66 -13.91
C SER A 8 19.83 -5.28 -13.25
N LYS A 9 19.91 -4.21 -14.06
CA LYS A 9 19.81 -2.83 -13.59
C LYS A 9 18.40 -2.60 -13.04
N LYS A 10 18.21 -2.76 -11.72
CA LYS A 10 17.03 -2.24 -11.00
C LYS A 10 16.98 -0.73 -11.28
N ALA A 11 15.93 -0.26 -11.94
CA ALA A 11 15.68 1.18 -12.05
C ALA A 11 15.66 1.75 -10.63
N ALA A 12 16.50 2.76 -10.38
CA ALA A 12 16.63 3.38 -9.07
C ALA A 12 15.26 3.98 -8.68
N VAL A 13 14.60 3.35 -7.71
CA VAL A 13 13.37 3.88 -7.13
C VAL A 13 13.77 5.14 -6.37
N LEU A 14 13.25 6.29 -6.78
CA LEU A 14 13.45 7.53 -6.05
C LEU A 14 12.93 7.34 -4.62
N PRO A 15 13.68 7.81 -3.60
CA PRO A 15 13.25 7.67 -2.21
C PRO A 15 11.89 8.33 -2.02
N PRO A 16 11.01 7.74 -1.18
CA PRO A 16 9.66 8.26 -1.00
C PRO A 16 9.72 9.70 -0.46
N PRO A 17 8.99 10.65 -1.07
CA PRO A 17 8.95 12.03 -0.60
C PRO A 17 8.08 12.12 0.67
N LEU A 18 8.66 11.80 1.83
CA LEU A 18 7.92 11.63 3.09
C LEU A 18 7.02 12.83 3.45
N PRO A 19 7.47 14.11 3.34
CA PRO A 19 6.59 15.25 3.62
C PRO A 19 5.34 15.27 2.73
N ARG A 20 5.48 14.90 1.45
CA ARG A 20 4.38 14.83 0.50
C ARG A 20 3.42 13.68 0.82
N LEU A 21 3.94 12.52 1.25
CA LEU A 21 3.10 11.41 1.70
C LEU A 21 2.28 11.77 2.94
N ARG A 22 2.90 12.36 3.96
CA ARG A 22 2.20 12.80 5.19
C ARG A 22 1.10 13.82 4.86
N ALA A 23 1.41 14.81 4.04
CA ALA A 23 0.45 15.81 3.60
C ALA A 23 -0.72 15.19 2.82
N ALA A 24 -0.44 14.26 1.90
CA ALA A 24 -1.46 13.56 1.14
C ALA A 24 -2.35 12.67 2.03
N ALA A 25 -1.77 11.95 3.00
CA ALA A 25 -2.53 11.14 3.95
C ALA A 25 -3.45 12.02 4.81
N ARG A 26 -2.94 13.15 5.33
CA ARG A 26 -3.73 14.12 6.09
C ARG A 26 -4.89 14.69 5.26
N SER A 27 -4.62 15.09 4.01
CA SER A 27 -5.65 15.59 3.10
C SER A 27 -6.71 14.53 2.77
N ALA A 28 -6.30 13.27 2.60
CA ALA A 28 -7.20 12.18 2.26
C ALA A 28 -8.19 11.86 3.39
N ALA A 29 -7.82 12.08 4.65
CA ALA A 29 -8.75 11.89 5.78
C ALA A 29 -9.98 12.79 5.67
N GLY A 30 -9.87 13.97 5.05
CA GLY A 30 -11.02 14.84 4.77
C GLY A 30 -12.02 14.30 3.73
N MET A 31 -11.66 13.21 3.04
CA MET A 31 -12.51 12.53 2.05
C MET A 31 -13.14 11.24 2.59
N ALA A 32 -12.95 10.94 3.88
CA ALA A 32 -13.47 9.73 4.50
C ALA A 32 -15.00 9.72 4.54
N TYR A 33 -15.59 8.60 4.12
CA TYR A 33 -17.01 8.32 4.33
C TYR A 33 -17.11 7.46 5.59
N ALA A 34 -17.28 8.10 6.75
CA ALA A 34 -17.33 7.42 8.05
C ALA A 34 -18.52 7.89 8.91
N PRO A 35 -19.77 7.79 8.41
CA PRO A 35 -20.93 8.29 9.15
C PRO A 35 -21.25 7.46 10.41
N TYR A 36 -20.71 6.25 10.55
CA TYR A 36 -21.03 5.37 11.66
C TYR A 36 -20.03 5.56 12.81
N SER A 37 -18.73 5.48 12.55
CA SER A 37 -17.72 5.65 13.61
C SER A 37 -17.35 7.09 13.89
N GLN A 38 -17.56 8.00 12.92
CA GLN A 38 -16.99 9.36 12.94
C GLN A 38 -15.46 9.36 13.09
N PHE A 39 -14.80 8.25 12.74
CA PHE A 39 -13.36 8.09 12.81
C PHE A 39 -12.75 8.18 11.41
N TYR A 40 -12.25 9.36 11.06
CA TYR A 40 -11.73 9.66 9.73
C TYR A 40 -10.26 9.24 9.61
N VAL A 41 -9.96 8.37 8.66
CA VAL A 41 -8.60 7.87 8.40
C VAL A 41 -8.23 8.20 6.97
N GLY A 42 -7.03 8.73 6.79
CA GLY A 42 -6.43 8.95 5.48
C GLY A 42 -5.14 8.15 5.33
N ALA A 43 -4.87 7.70 4.12
CA ALA A 43 -3.62 7.03 3.77
C ALA A 43 -3.07 7.57 2.46
N ALA A 44 -1.74 7.58 2.35
CA ALA A 44 -1.03 7.84 1.10
C ALA A 44 0.11 6.84 0.95
N ILE A 45 0.34 6.39 -0.27
CA ILE A 45 1.30 5.35 -0.57
C ILE A 45 2.24 5.76 -1.70
N TRP A 46 3.49 5.32 -1.61
CA TRP A 46 4.49 5.47 -2.66
C TRP A 46 4.75 4.13 -3.35
N THR A 47 4.55 4.10 -4.66
CA THR A 47 4.59 2.87 -5.46
C THR A 47 5.48 3.01 -6.68
N ASP A 48 5.64 1.94 -7.46
CA ASP A 48 6.31 1.98 -8.76
C ASP A 48 5.54 2.74 -9.85
N ALA A 49 4.27 3.08 -9.61
CA ALA A 49 3.45 3.92 -10.49
C ALA A 49 3.24 5.34 -9.94
N GLY A 50 3.86 5.71 -8.81
CA GLY A 50 3.77 7.03 -8.19
C GLY A 50 2.98 7.04 -6.88
N LEU A 51 2.47 8.23 -6.52
CA LEU A 51 1.75 8.49 -5.27
C LEU A 51 0.25 8.26 -5.46
N PHE A 52 -0.35 7.50 -4.54
CA PHE A 52 -1.79 7.31 -4.46
C PHE A 52 -2.26 7.60 -3.03
N SER A 53 -3.52 8.00 -2.88
CA SER A 53 -4.13 8.26 -1.58
C SER A 53 -5.51 7.64 -1.49
N GLY A 54 -5.97 7.41 -0.27
CA GLY A 54 -7.27 6.81 0.02
C GLY A 54 -7.76 7.21 1.39
N ALA A 55 -9.07 7.10 1.59
CA ALA A 55 -9.74 7.33 2.86
C ALA A 55 -10.55 6.09 3.24
N ASN A 56 -10.89 5.96 4.53
CA ASN A 56 -11.80 4.89 4.93
C ASN A 56 -13.21 5.14 4.40
N VAL A 57 -13.87 4.05 4.01
CA VAL A 57 -15.24 4.03 3.48
C VAL A 57 -16.02 3.00 4.28
N GLU A 58 -16.95 3.48 5.08
CA GLU A 58 -17.81 2.64 5.90
C GLU A 58 -19.05 2.19 5.14
N ASN A 59 -19.72 1.19 5.71
CA ASN A 59 -20.94 0.63 5.18
C ASN A 59 -21.86 0.20 6.33
N ALA A 60 -23.17 0.21 6.11
CA ALA A 60 -24.16 -0.27 7.08
C ALA A 60 -23.89 -1.74 7.50
N SER A 61 -23.43 -2.57 6.55
CA SER A 61 -22.87 -3.88 6.87
C SER A 61 -21.38 -3.73 7.16
N TYR A 62 -21.01 -3.71 8.45
CA TYR A 62 -19.67 -3.32 8.89
C TYR A 62 -18.54 -4.20 8.33
N GLY A 63 -18.84 -5.46 7.98
CA GLY A 63 -17.87 -6.35 7.32
C GLY A 63 -17.45 -5.89 5.93
N LEU A 64 -18.20 -4.97 5.31
CA LEU A 64 -17.92 -4.39 3.99
C LEU A 64 -17.13 -3.07 4.06
N CYS A 65 -16.80 -2.58 5.27
CA CYS A 65 -15.99 -1.38 5.44
C CYS A 65 -14.58 -1.57 4.85
N ASN A 66 -14.09 -0.54 4.17
CA ASN A 66 -12.74 -0.51 3.61
C ASN A 66 -11.89 0.55 4.31
N CYS A 67 -10.70 0.15 4.75
CA CYS A 67 -9.76 1.06 5.41
C CYS A 67 -9.05 1.95 4.39
N ALA A 68 -8.51 3.08 4.87
CA ALA A 68 -7.84 4.07 4.01
C ALA A 68 -6.65 3.48 3.25
N GLU A 69 -5.85 2.64 3.90
CA GLU A 69 -4.67 1.97 3.32
C GLU A 69 -5.09 1.05 2.18
N ARG A 70 -6.14 0.24 2.40
CA ARG A 70 -6.69 -0.66 1.39
C ARG A 70 -7.28 0.11 0.22
N THR A 71 -7.99 1.22 0.47
CA THR A 71 -8.46 2.13 -0.59
C THR A 71 -7.29 2.62 -1.44
N ALA A 72 -6.24 3.18 -0.83
CA ALA A 72 -5.09 3.70 -1.56
C ALA A 72 -4.36 2.61 -2.38
N ILE A 73 -4.13 1.44 -1.77
CA ILE A 73 -3.43 0.31 -2.40
C ILE A 73 -4.24 -0.24 -3.58
N PHE A 74 -5.54 -0.50 -3.40
CA PHE A 74 -6.37 -1.05 -4.47
C PHE A 74 -6.52 -0.06 -5.63
N SER A 75 -6.62 1.24 -5.37
CA SER A 75 -6.57 2.27 -6.41
C SER A 75 -5.24 2.25 -7.19
N ALA A 76 -4.10 2.12 -6.50
CA ALA A 76 -2.79 2.03 -7.16
C ALA A 76 -2.67 0.75 -8.01
N VAL A 77 -3.13 -0.39 -7.48
CA VAL A 77 -3.11 -1.67 -8.20
C VAL A 77 -4.00 -1.62 -9.44
N ALA A 78 -5.18 -1.00 -9.35
CA ALA A 78 -6.06 -0.76 -10.49
C ALA A 78 -5.41 0.14 -11.54
N ALA A 79 -4.64 1.15 -11.11
CA ALA A 79 -3.83 2.01 -11.98
C ALA A 79 -2.55 1.34 -12.52
N GLY A 80 -2.26 0.11 -12.12
CA GLY A 80 -1.17 -0.71 -12.65
C GLY A 80 0.08 -0.79 -11.78
N ALA A 81 0.09 -0.19 -10.58
CA ALA A 81 1.16 -0.35 -9.60
C ALA A 81 1.27 -1.81 -9.16
N ARG A 82 2.49 -2.32 -8.99
CA ARG A 82 2.75 -3.69 -8.53
C ARG A 82 3.76 -3.77 -7.39
N ARG A 83 4.38 -2.65 -7.04
CA ARG A 83 5.28 -2.57 -5.88
C ARG A 83 4.93 -1.37 -5.01
N LEU A 84 4.86 -1.62 -3.71
CA LEU A 84 4.64 -0.64 -2.66
C LEU A 84 5.94 -0.46 -1.87
N TYR A 85 6.36 0.79 -1.69
CA TYR A 85 7.61 1.12 -0.99
C TYR A 85 7.37 1.76 0.37
N CYS A 86 6.31 2.56 0.50
CA CYS A 86 6.01 3.28 1.72
C CYS A 86 4.52 3.55 1.84
N VAL A 87 4.01 3.49 3.07
CA VAL A 87 2.65 3.89 3.44
C VAL A 87 2.75 4.96 4.51
N ALA A 88 1.98 6.04 4.36
CA ALA A 88 1.69 6.99 5.43
C ALA A 88 0.21 6.88 5.78
N VAL A 89 -0.11 6.71 7.05
CA VAL A 89 -1.46 6.70 7.62
C VAL A 89 -1.60 7.94 8.49
N PHE A 90 -2.75 8.60 8.42
CA PHE A 90 -3.08 9.73 9.26
C PHE A 90 -4.42 9.51 9.93
N THR A 91 -4.46 9.81 11.23
CA THR A 91 -5.69 9.91 12.02
C THR A 91 -5.77 11.25 12.75
N PRO A 92 -6.94 11.89 12.84
CA PRO A 92 -7.14 13.17 13.54
C PRO A 92 -7.24 12.95 15.06
N THR A 93 -6.29 12.19 15.61
CA THR A 93 -6.20 11.82 17.04
C THR A 93 -4.97 12.47 17.68
N PRO A 94 -4.91 12.57 19.02
CA PRO A 94 -3.71 13.06 19.71
C PRO A 94 -2.48 12.17 19.51
N ASN A 95 -2.70 10.85 19.39
CA ASN A 95 -1.65 9.83 19.24
C ASN A 95 -1.82 9.07 17.91
N PRO A 96 -0.74 8.59 17.29
CA PRO A 96 -0.80 7.82 16.05
C PRO A 96 -1.39 6.43 16.26
N THR A 97 -2.16 5.96 15.26
CA THR A 97 -2.68 4.59 15.23
C THR A 97 -2.01 3.78 14.14
N LEU A 98 -1.68 2.52 14.45
CA LEU A 98 -1.11 1.58 13.48
C LEU A 98 -2.18 0.99 12.55
N PRO A 99 -1.80 0.55 11.33
CA PRO A 99 -2.68 -0.18 10.43
C PRO A 99 -3.31 -1.42 11.10
N CYS A 100 -4.56 -1.71 10.78
CA CYS A 100 -5.24 -2.92 11.26
C CYS A 100 -4.64 -4.19 10.61
N GLY A 101 -4.92 -5.37 11.16
CA GLY A 101 -4.36 -6.64 10.67
C GLY A 101 -4.62 -6.90 9.18
N ALA A 102 -5.83 -6.60 8.69
CA ALA A 102 -6.17 -6.74 7.27
C ALA A 102 -5.34 -5.79 6.39
N CYS A 103 -5.12 -4.55 6.83
CA CYS A 103 -4.26 -3.60 6.11
C CYS A 103 -2.82 -4.08 6.09
N ARG A 104 -2.30 -4.62 7.21
CA ARG A 104 -0.93 -5.13 7.28
C ARG A 104 -0.70 -6.24 6.25
N GLN A 105 -1.64 -7.18 6.13
CA GLN A 105 -1.55 -8.26 5.16
C GLN A 105 -1.55 -7.74 3.70
N VAL A 106 -2.38 -6.74 3.40
CA VAL A 106 -2.42 -6.13 2.07
C VAL A 106 -1.15 -5.31 1.78
N ILE A 107 -0.60 -4.62 2.76
CA ILE A 107 0.69 -3.91 2.62
C ILE A 107 1.80 -4.92 2.32
N TYR A 108 1.85 -6.02 3.06
CA TYR A 108 2.86 -7.08 2.90
C TYR A 108 2.81 -7.70 1.49
N GLU A 109 1.62 -7.99 0.95
CA GLU A 109 1.43 -8.55 -0.40
C GLU A 109 2.14 -7.73 -1.48
N PHE A 110 2.06 -6.40 -1.41
CA PHE A 110 2.63 -5.51 -2.43
C PHE A 110 4.00 -4.93 -2.06
N GLY A 111 4.42 -5.09 -0.81
CA GLY A 111 5.63 -4.48 -0.27
C GLY A 111 6.06 -5.15 1.03
N PRO A 112 6.70 -6.34 0.96
CA PRO A 112 7.15 -7.07 2.16
C PRO A 112 8.24 -6.32 2.94
N GLU A 113 8.87 -5.32 2.32
CA GLU A 113 9.85 -4.41 2.94
C GLU A 113 9.29 -2.98 3.10
N ALA A 114 7.99 -2.78 2.92
CA ALA A 114 7.41 -1.45 2.92
C ALA A 114 7.58 -0.77 4.28
N ARG A 115 8.02 0.49 4.22
CA ARG A 115 8.02 1.39 5.38
C ARG A 115 6.60 1.84 5.70
N VAL A 116 6.28 1.95 6.98
CA VAL A 116 4.97 2.34 7.50
C VAL A 116 5.15 3.52 8.44
N LEU A 117 4.51 4.64 8.10
CA LEU A 117 4.48 5.87 8.88
C LEU A 117 3.06 6.11 9.39
N SER A 118 2.84 6.06 10.71
CA SER A 118 1.57 6.45 11.32
C SER A 118 1.68 7.83 11.95
N ASN A 119 0.95 8.78 11.38
CA ASN A 119 0.91 10.19 11.75
C ASN A 119 -0.40 10.51 12.48
N CYS A 120 -0.38 11.56 13.28
CA CYS A 120 -1.56 12.02 14.01
C CYS A 120 -1.73 13.54 13.98
N ALA A 121 -2.78 14.05 14.62
CA ALA A 121 -2.98 15.49 14.78
C ALA A 121 -2.02 16.11 15.81
N GLY A 122 -1.54 15.29 16.75
CA GLY A 122 -0.47 15.66 17.68
C GLY A 122 0.91 15.68 17.04
N HIS A 123 1.94 15.63 17.89
CA HIS A 123 3.34 15.69 17.47
C HIS A 123 4.00 14.32 17.30
N ASP A 124 3.36 13.26 17.79
CA ASP A 124 3.90 11.91 17.75
C ASP A 124 3.74 11.26 16.37
N GLU A 125 4.71 10.40 16.04
CA GLU A 125 4.72 9.56 14.85
C GLU A 125 5.24 8.18 15.22
N ILE A 126 4.70 7.14 14.56
CA ILE A 126 5.33 5.82 14.55
C ILE A 126 5.93 5.61 13.16
N ASP A 127 7.20 5.25 13.13
CA ASP A 127 7.97 4.97 11.93
C ASP A 127 8.57 3.58 12.03
N THR A 128 8.11 2.67 11.18
CA THR A 128 8.45 1.25 11.25
C THR A 128 8.41 0.61 9.87
N VAL A 129 8.59 -0.70 9.80
CA VAL A 129 8.48 -1.52 8.60
C VAL A 129 7.39 -2.56 8.76
N ILE A 130 6.83 -3.03 7.66
CA ILE A 130 5.71 -3.98 7.70
C ILE A 130 6.09 -5.30 8.40
N ASP A 131 7.33 -5.75 8.26
CA ASP A 131 7.84 -6.98 8.89
C ASP A 131 7.76 -6.92 10.42
N ALA A 132 8.04 -5.75 11.02
CA ALA A 132 7.90 -5.52 12.45
C ALA A 132 6.43 -5.51 12.92
N LEU A 133 5.49 -5.20 12.01
CA LEU A 133 4.05 -5.16 12.31
C LEU A 133 3.34 -6.48 12.04
N LEU A 134 3.90 -7.35 11.20
CA LEU A 134 3.33 -8.63 10.80
C LEU A 134 4.44 -9.69 10.67
N PRO A 135 5.06 -10.09 11.78
CA PRO A 135 6.13 -11.10 11.76
C PRO A 135 5.58 -12.45 11.31
N GLY A 136 6.34 -13.15 10.46
CA GLY A 136 5.93 -14.46 9.93
C GLY A 136 4.68 -14.39 9.05
N ALA A 137 4.52 -13.28 8.30
CA ALA A 137 3.37 -13.06 7.44
C ALA A 137 3.19 -14.18 6.41
N PHE A 138 1.94 -14.64 6.29
CA PHE A 138 1.51 -15.52 5.21
C PHE A 138 1.62 -14.80 3.86
N GLY A 139 2.03 -15.48 2.81
CA GLY A 139 2.14 -14.89 1.47
C GLY A 139 2.27 -15.90 0.33
N PRO A 140 2.67 -15.45 -0.86
CA PRO A 140 2.78 -16.30 -2.04
C PRO A 140 3.68 -17.53 -1.85
N ALA A 141 4.73 -17.42 -1.05
CA ALA A 141 5.65 -18.51 -0.75
C ALA A 141 4.94 -19.70 -0.08
N ASP A 142 4.00 -19.43 0.84
CA ASP A 142 3.21 -20.47 1.52
C ASP A 142 2.24 -21.19 0.57
N LEU A 143 1.89 -20.54 -0.55
CA LEU A 143 1.08 -21.11 -1.62
C LEU A 143 1.92 -21.79 -2.72
N GLY A 144 3.25 -21.81 -2.58
CA GLY A 144 4.15 -22.32 -3.62
C GLY A 144 4.19 -21.45 -4.89
N VAL A 145 3.82 -20.17 -4.78
CA VAL A 145 3.78 -19.23 -5.90
C VAL A 145 4.97 -18.28 -5.84
N ASP A 146 5.71 -18.16 -6.95
CA ASP A 146 6.74 -17.13 -7.11
C ASP A 146 6.08 -15.76 -7.42
N PRO A 147 6.19 -14.74 -6.55
CA PRO A 147 5.67 -13.40 -6.80
C PRO A 147 6.21 -12.77 -8.08
N ALA A 148 7.44 -13.11 -8.50
CA ALA A 148 8.06 -12.57 -9.71
C ALA A 148 7.39 -13.10 -11.00
N ALA A 149 6.71 -14.25 -10.94
CA ALA A 149 6.07 -14.88 -12.10
C ALA A 149 4.69 -14.27 -12.45
N GLN A 150 4.03 -13.58 -11.52
CA GLN A 150 2.64 -13.09 -11.68
C GLN A 150 2.50 -11.88 -12.63
N GLY A 151 3.61 -11.28 -13.09
CA GLY A 151 3.60 -10.19 -14.08
C GLY A 151 3.14 -10.58 -15.49
N ALA A 152 2.93 -11.88 -15.76
CA ALA A 152 2.69 -12.41 -17.11
C ALA A 152 1.24 -12.25 -17.64
N VAL A 153 0.25 -11.94 -16.80
CA VAL A 153 -1.18 -11.88 -17.22
C VAL A 153 -1.45 -10.78 -18.26
N LYS A 154 -0.61 -9.73 -18.34
CA LYS A 154 -0.71 -8.68 -19.39
C LYS A 154 -0.41 -9.19 -20.81
N LYS A 155 0.23 -10.35 -20.98
CA LYS A 155 0.43 -10.95 -22.33
C LYS A 155 -0.86 -11.55 -22.90
N ALA A 156 -1.82 -11.95 -22.07
CA ALA A 156 -3.07 -12.56 -22.54
C ALA A 156 -4.03 -11.52 -23.14
N VAL A 157 -4.24 -10.38 -22.46
CA VAL A 157 -5.18 -9.34 -22.93
C VAL A 157 -4.69 -8.60 -24.18
N LYS A 158 -3.37 -8.44 -24.36
CA LYS A 158 -2.79 -7.85 -25.58
C LYS A 158 -2.89 -8.77 -26.81
N ARG A 159 -2.98 -10.09 -26.63
CA ARG A 159 -3.16 -11.03 -27.76
C ARG A 159 -4.60 -10.99 -28.30
N SER A 160 -5.59 -10.73 -27.45
CA SER A 160 -7.00 -10.62 -27.87
C SER A 160 -7.31 -9.32 -28.64
N LYS A 161 -6.55 -8.24 -28.43
CA LYS A 161 -6.74 -6.96 -29.17
C LYS A 161 -5.98 -6.87 -30.50
N LYS A 162 -5.15 -7.86 -30.84
CA LYS A 162 -4.41 -7.91 -32.12
C LYS A 162 -5.02 -8.92 -33.11
N ALA A 163 -6.12 -9.56 -32.72
CA ALA A 163 -6.88 -10.53 -33.49
C ALA A 163 -8.30 -10.03 -33.83
N SER A 164 -8.52 -8.71 -33.77
CA SER A 164 -9.73 -8.02 -34.20
C SER A 164 -9.36 -6.86 -35.11
#